data_AF-A0A1J0R769-F1
#
_entry.id   AF-A0A1J0R769-F1
#
_cell.length_a   1.000
_cell.length_b   1.000
_cell.length_c   1.000
_cell.angle_alpha   90.00
_cell.angle_beta   90.00
_cell.angle_gamma   90.00
#
_symmetry.space_group_name_H-M   'P 1'
#
loop_
_entity.id
_entity.type
_entity.pdbx_description
1 polymer ?
#
loop_
_entity_poly.entity_id
_entity_poly.type
_entity_poly.pdbx_seq_one_letter_code
_entity_poly.pdbx_strand_id
1 'polypeptide(L)'
;MMIIAVPLILLIILCQKAAPHSLAGDNAVPFAVLCSMINLATTKPPNLDVGNDMSTLLETIAAINMTISGDDFAKEVDVNKPWEGQDQDFRDRHPGWHRYYPLYVQAKKKANGPEADNFEQWKQRKGDTALQKQIKALAEKALEIKTSTDADVSALNPEKTTAKLNKALYGTEARTDDAFKFGTASEASFAKLCSQTGSSGSRPPGYSLIRDAFCLCAHSGGSEGAAGKACCGECTKTAGDAPLTVNTAVEDHWKPLQQACTKLAPQPELPTAAVAAAATTLSAQLTHKTRTQNNHDNVLRKTEGSSSGGCTGNNDSGGNTGKCIVYKHGLQTTGTNSLP
;
A
#
# COMPACT_ATOMS: atom_id res chain seq x y z
N MET A 1 -5.35 -54.03 -52.50
CA MET A 1 -6.04 -52.90 -53.16
C MET A 1 -6.64 -52.03 -52.06
N MET A 2 -5.89 -50.99 -51.64
CA MET A 2 -6.27 -50.04 -50.59
C MET A 2 -7.30 -49.07 -51.17
N ILE A 3 -8.45 -48.93 -50.50
CA ILE A 3 -9.34 -47.77 -50.67
C ILE A 3 -9.31 -47.04 -49.33
N ILE A 4 -8.66 -45.89 -49.35
CA ILE A 4 -8.49 -44.98 -48.22
C ILE A 4 -9.83 -44.27 -47.99
N ALA A 5 -10.46 -44.52 -46.84
CA ALA A 5 -11.50 -43.69 -46.30
C ALA A 5 -10.84 -42.43 -45.68
N VAL A 6 -10.97 -41.28 -46.33
CA VAL A 6 -10.63 -39.99 -45.73
C VAL A 6 -11.89 -39.44 -45.06
N PRO A 7 -11.92 -39.24 -43.73
CA PRO A 7 -13.04 -38.58 -43.09
C PRO A 7 -12.93 -37.07 -43.32
N LEU A 8 -14.05 -36.49 -43.71
CA LEU A 8 -14.33 -35.06 -43.79
C LEU A 8 -14.11 -34.43 -42.41
N ILE A 9 -12.89 -33.96 -42.11
CA ILE A 9 -12.64 -33.09 -40.96
C ILE A 9 -13.23 -31.73 -41.31
N LEU A 10 -14.44 -31.51 -40.83
CA LEU A 10 -15.11 -30.22 -40.80
C LEU A 10 -14.27 -29.29 -39.90
N LEU A 11 -13.43 -28.47 -40.54
CA LEU A 11 -12.75 -27.33 -39.92
C LEU A 11 -13.82 -26.30 -39.55
N ILE A 12 -14.46 -26.48 -38.39
CA ILE A 12 -15.23 -25.41 -37.74
C ILE A 12 -14.20 -24.41 -37.25
N ILE A 13 -13.83 -23.48 -38.13
CA ILE A 13 -13.29 -22.18 -37.73
C ILE A 13 -14.40 -21.54 -36.90
N LEU A 14 -14.33 -21.72 -35.58
CA LEU A 14 -15.10 -20.97 -34.61
C LEU A 14 -14.72 -19.50 -34.78
N CYS A 15 -15.40 -18.84 -35.71
CA CYS A 15 -15.59 -17.41 -35.66
C CYS A 15 -16.48 -17.19 -34.42
N GLN A 16 -15.87 -17.18 -33.24
CA GLN A 16 -16.53 -16.74 -32.02
C GLN A 16 -16.97 -15.30 -32.29
N LYS A 17 -18.24 -15.14 -32.66
CA LYS A 17 -18.80 -13.81 -32.87
C LYS A 17 -18.74 -13.11 -31.53
N ALA A 18 -18.13 -11.92 -31.52
CA ALA A 18 -18.05 -11.10 -30.33
C ALA A 18 -19.47 -10.91 -29.75
N ALA A 19 -19.62 -11.14 -28.45
CA ALA A 19 -20.89 -10.90 -27.79
C ALA A 19 -21.27 -9.42 -27.89
N PRO A 20 -22.56 -9.08 -28.11
CA PRO A 20 -22.99 -7.71 -28.30
C PRO A 20 -22.84 -6.81 -27.07
N HIS A 21 -22.63 -7.41 -25.90
CA HIS A 21 -22.39 -6.75 -24.62
C HIS A 21 -21.44 -7.58 -23.77
N SER A 22 -20.76 -6.95 -22.81
CA SER A 22 -20.02 -7.68 -21.78
C SER A 22 -20.99 -8.46 -20.88
N LEU A 23 -20.71 -9.74 -20.66
CA LEU A 23 -21.50 -10.62 -19.81
C LEU A 23 -21.06 -10.52 -18.35
N ALA A 24 -21.93 -10.97 -17.44
CA ALA A 24 -21.60 -11.08 -16.03
C ALA A 24 -20.40 -12.03 -15.85
N GLY A 25 -19.41 -11.60 -15.08
CA GLY A 25 -18.20 -12.38 -14.81
C GLY A 25 -17.16 -12.43 -15.92
N ASP A 26 -17.36 -11.76 -17.07
CA ASP A 26 -16.35 -11.73 -18.13
C ASP A 26 -14.96 -11.30 -17.62
N ASN A 27 -14.92 -10.28 -16.77
CA ASN A 27 -13.68 -9.75 -16.19
C ASN A 27 -13.39 -10.29 -14.78
N ALA A 28 -13.98 -11.40 -14.35
CA ALA A 28 -13.76 -11.95 -13.00
C ALA A 28 -12.28 -12.28 -12.72
N VAL A 29 -11.59 -12.93 -13.66
CA VAL A 29 -10.16 -13.27 -13.53
C VAL A 29 -9.27 -12.03 -13.49
N PRO A 30 -9.32 -11.10 -14.48
CA PRO A 30 -8.50 -9.89 -14.42
C PRO A 30 -8.82 -9.01 -13.20
N PHE A 31 -10.08 -9.02 -12.74
CA PHE A 31 -10.46 -8.28 -11.53
C PHE A 31 -9.89 -8.90 -10.26
N ALA A 32 -9.91 -10.23 -10.12
CA ALA A 32 -9.29 -10.91 -8.98
C ALA A 32 -7.79 -10.59 -8.87
N VAL A 33 -7.09 -10.47 -10.01
CA VAL A 33 -5.69 -10.07 -10.04
C VAL A 33 -5.49 -8.61 -9.61
N LEU A 34 -6.36 -7.71 -10.05
CA LEU A 34 -6.36 -6.32 -9.57
C LEU A 34 -6.69 -6.23 -8.06
N CYS A 35 -7.57 -7.10 -7.56
CA CYS A 35 -7.94 -7.16 -6.15
C CYS A 35 -6.76 -7.49 -5.24
N SER A 36 -5.79 -8.30 -5.69
CA SER A 36 -4.55 -8.54 -4.93
C SER A 36 -3.77 -7.24 -4.69
N MET A 37 -3.70 -6.34 -5.68
CA MET A 37 -3.07 -5.03 -5.54
C MET A 37 -3.92 -4.07 -4.70
N ILE A 38 -5.23 -4.06 -4.90
CA ILE A 38 -6.17 -3.24 -4.11
C ILE A 38 -6.04 -3.58 -2.63
N ASN A 39 -6.06 -4.87 -2.29
CA ASN A 39 -6.00 -5.31 -0.91
C ASN A 39 -4.65 -4.94 -0.26
N LEU A 40 -3.53 -5.09 -0.99
CA LEU A 40 -2.23 -4.58 -0.57
C LEU A 40 -2.28 -3.06 -0.29
N ALA A 41 -2.83 -2.28 -1.23
CA ALA A 41 -2.94 -0.83 -1.12
C ALA A 41 -3.88 -0.37 0.01
N THR A 42 -4.79 -1.23 0.47
CA THR A 42 -5.66 -0.97 1.63
C THR A 42 -5.07 -1.48 2.96
N THR A 43 -3.94 -2.19 2.94
CA THR A 43 -3.31 -2.68 4.16
C THR A 43 -2.68 -1.55 4.95
N LYS A 44 -3.01 -1.47 6.24
CA LYS A 44 -2.37 -0.56 7.18
C LYS A 44 -0.98 -1.12 7.52
N PRO A 45 0.12 -0.38 7.25
CA PRO A 45 1.44 -0.80 7.69
C PRO A 45 1.48 -0.97 9.22
N PRO A 46 2.21 -1.96 9.74
CA PRO A 46 2.39 -2.09 11.18
C PRO A 46 3.06 -0.84 11.74
N ASN A 47 2.60 -0.40 12.92
CA ASN A 47 3.31 0.63 13.66
C ASN A 47 4.37 -0.04 14.52
N LEU A 48 5.64 0.14 14.16
CA LEU A 48 6.78 -0.41 14.89
C LEU A 48 7.36 0.68 15.79
N ASP A 49 7.16 0.56 17.10
CA ASP A 49 7.61 1.57 18.08
C ASP A 49 9.04 1.32 18.59
N VAL A 50 9.93 0.88 17.69
CA VAL A 50 11.28 0.42 18.03
C VAL A 50 12.08 1.52 18.76
N GLY A 51 11.93 2.78 18.34
CA GLY A 51 12.62 3.90 18.97
C GLY A 51 12.22 4.11 20.43
N ASN A 52 10.93 3.97 20.74
CA ASN A 52 10.42 4.07 22.11
C ASN A 52 10.80 2.84 22.93
N ASP A 53 10.73 1.63 22.36
CA ASP A 53 11.17 0.39 23.02
C ASP A 53 12.65 0.48 23.44
N MET A 54 13.51 0.95 22.52
CA MET A 54 14.94 1.17 22.80
C MET A 54 15.17 2.24 23.86
N SER A 55 14.39 3.32 23.84
CA SER A 55 14.47 4.39 24.84
C SER A 55 14.05 3.87 26.22
N THR A 56 12.93 3.16 26.30
CA THR A 56 12.41 2.54 27.52
C THR A 56 13.39 1.53 28.12
N LEU A 57 14.04 0.72 27.28
CA LEU A 57 15.06 -0.22 27.71
C LEU A 57 16.30 0.51 28.27
N LEU A 58 16.79 1.54 27.56
CA LEU A 58 17.92 2.33 28.00
C LEU A 58 17.64 3.03 29.34
N GLU A 59 16.44 3.58 29.51
CA GLU A 59 15.97 4.15 30.77
C GLU A 59 15.93 3.12 31.90
N THR A 60 15.49 1.90 31.63
CA THR A 60 15.52 0.80 32.61
C THR A 60 16.95 0.47 33.04
N ILE A 61 17.88 0.32 32.09
CA ILE A 61 19.30 0.04 32.40
C ILE A 61 19.89 1.19 33.24
N ALA A 62 19.59 2.44 32.88
CA ALA A 62 20.05 3.61 33.62
C ALA A 62 19.42 3.70 35.02
N ALA A 63 18.14 3.32 35.19
CA ALA A 63 17.45 3.28 36.47
C ALA A 63 18.04 2.20 37.40
N ILE A 64 18.38 1.02 36.85
CA ILE A 64 19.12 -0.01 37.57
C ILE A 64 20.48 0.54 38.03
N ASN A 65 21.24 1.17 37.12
CA ASN A 65 22.52 1.79 37.46
C ASN A 65 22.37 2.82 38.58
N MET A 66 21.35 3.67 38.51
CA MET A 66 21.08 4.69 39.52
C MET A 66 20.70 4.10 40.87
N THR A 67 19.95 2.99 40.89
CA THR A 67 19.52 2.29 42.10
C THR A 67 20.69 1.62 42.83
N ILE A 68 21.65 1.09 42.08
CA ILE A 68 22.84 0.41 42.62
C ILE A 68 23.94 1.42 42.98
N SER A 69 24.01 2.52 42.22
CA SER A 69 24.87 3.65 42.56
C SER A 69 24.43 4.25 43.90
N GLY A 70 25.38 4.62 44.75
CA GLY A 70 25.06 5.23 46.04
C GLY A 70 24.19 6.49 45.92
N ASP A 71 23.57 6.91 47.02
CA ASP A 71 22.56 8.00 47.01
C ASP A 71 23.10 9.31 46.45
N ASP A 72 24.41 9.53 46.54
CA ASP A 72 25.05 10.79 46.13
C ASP A 72 24.89 11.05 44.62
N PHE A 73 24.97 10.00 43.78
CA PHE A 73 24.70 10.14 42.35
C PHE A 73 23.23 10.51 42.09
N ALA A 74 22.30 9.81 42.73
CA ALA A 74 20.87 10.08 42.54
C ALA A 74 20.46 11.45 43.10
N LYS A 75 21.09 11.94 44.17
CA LYS A 75 20.81 13.26 44.78
C LYS A 75 21.15 14.43 43.86
N GLU A 76 22.23 14.33 43.08
CA GLU A 76 22.68 15.40 42.16
C GLU A 76 21.79 15.53 40.89
N VAL A 77 20.91 14.55 40.63
CA VAL A 77 19.98 14.61 39.49
C VAL A 77 18.66 15.25 39.91
N ASP A 78 18.36 16.43 39.38
CA ASP A 78 17.08 17.11 39.60
C ASP A 78 16.09 16.74 38.48
N VAL A 79 15.02 16.04 38.82
CA VAL A 79 14.02 15.56 37.85
C VAL A 79 13.17 16.67 37.23
N ASN A 80 13.17 17.86 37.84
CA ASN A 80 12.37 19.01 37.42
C ASN A 80 13.19 20.06 36.66
N LYS A 81 14.51 19.89 36.57
CA LYS A 81 15.42 20.89 36.02
C LYS A 81 16.29 20.26 34.92
N PRO A 82 16.09 20.62 33.63
CA PRO A 82 16.92 20.10 32.55
C PRO A 82 18.37 20.60 32.66
N TRP A 83 19.29 19.96 31.93
CA TRP A 83 20.71 20.35 31.92
C TRP A 83 20.88 21.84 31.57
N GLU A 84 20.11 22.34 30.61
CA GLU A 84 20.08 23.72 30.12
C GLU A 84 19.65 24.70 31.23
N GLY A 85 18.90 24.23 32.22
CA GLY A 85 18.49 25.02 33.39
C GLY A 85 19.48 25.01 34.54
N GLN A 86 20.47 24.11 34.55
CA GLN A 86 21.47 24.02 35.62
C GLN A 86 22.40 25.24 35.66
N ASP A 87 22.80 25.63 36.87
CA ASP A 87 23.75 26.73 37.07
C ASP A 87 25.17 26.35 36.63
N GLN A 88 26.04 27.36 36.51
CA GLN A 88 27.39 27.19 36.02
C GLN A 88 28.23 26.29 36.94
N ASP A 89 28.13 26.48 38.26
CA ASP A 89 28.85 25.67 39.26
C ASP A 89 28.50 24.19 39.15
N PHE A 90 27.22 23.86 38.96
CA PHE A 90 26.77 22.49 38.74
C PHE A 90 27.40 21.89 37.47
N ARG A 91 27.39 22.63 36.36
CA ARG A 91 27.94 22.16 35.08
C ARG A 91 29.45 21.96 35.14
N ASP A 92 30.15 22.85 35.83
CA ASP A 92 31.61 22.81 36.01
C ASP A 92 32.03 21.62 36.89
N ARG A 93 31.24 21.27 37.91
CA ARG A 93 31.45 20.05 38.73
C ARG A 93 31.17 18.75 37.98
N HIS A 94 30.38 18.79 36.90
CA HIS A 94 29.91 17.61 36.18
C HIS A 94 30.27 17.66 34.68
N PRO A 95 31.57 17.71 34.34
CA PRO A 95 31.99 17.76 32.94
C PRO A 95 31.49 16.52 32.18
N GLY A 96 30.93 16.74 30.98
CA GLY A 96 30.41 15.68 30.12
C GLY A 96 29.01 15.16 30.47
N TRP A 97 28.41 15.55 31.61
CA TRP A 97 27.08 15.08 32.00
C TRP A 97 25.97 15.55 31.06
N HIS A 98 26.14 16.67 30.35
CA HIS A 98 25.21 17.16 29.33
C HIS A 98 24.75 16.07 28.34
N ARG A 99 25.63 15.11 28.01
CA ARG A 99 25.33 14.03 27.06
C ARG A 99 24.31 13.02 27.60
N TYR A 100 24.24 12.85 28.92
CA TYR A 100 23.47 11.78 29.57
C TYR A 100 22.44 12.30 30.57
N TYR A 101 22.47 13.58 30.91
CA TYR A 101 21.59 14.16 31.92
C TYR A 101 20.09 13.93 31.64
N PRO A 102 19.59 14.04 30.40
CA PRO A 102 18.19 13.69 30.11
C PRO A 102 17.86 12.23 30.46
N LEU A 103 18.76 11.29 30.18
CA LEU A 103 18.60 9.88 30.54
C LEU A 103 18.64 9.69 32.07
N TYR A 104 19.49 10.42 32.78
CA TYR A 104 19.54 10.36 34.24
C TYR A 104 18.25 10.85 34.88
N VAL A 105 17.65 11.91 34.35
CA VAL A 105 16.34 12.42 34.79
C VAL A 105 15.26 11.35 34.63
N GLN A 106 15.17 10.70 33.47
CA GLN A 106 14.18 9.64 33.24
C GLN A 106 14.45 8.40 34.09
N ALA A 107 15.71 7.99 34.21
CA ALA A 107 16.12 6.90 35.09
C ALA A 107 15.69 7.15 36.55
N LYS A 108 15.88 8.37 37.06
CA LYS A 108 15.46 8.75 38.41
C LYS A 108 13.94 8.73 38.58
N LYS A 109 13.21 9.22 37.58
CA LYS A 109 11.74 9.16 37.57
C LYS A 109 11.24 7.72 37.59
N LYS A 110 11.87 6.83 36.81
CA LYS A 110 11.50 5.42 36.75
C LYS A 110 11.81 4.68 38.04
N ALA A 111 13.01 4.89 38.60
CA ALA A 111 13.46 4.25 39.84
C ALA A 111 12.65 4.67 41.08
N ASN A 112 12.09 5.89 41.09
CA ASN A 112 11.35 6.46 42.24
C ASN A 112 9.85 6.68 41.98
N GLY A 113 9.37 6.28 40.80
CA GLY A 113 8.00 6.55 40.34
C GLY A 113 7.07 5.35 40.51
N PRO A 114 6.03 5.25 39.66
CA PRO A 114 5.06 4.14 39.70
C PRO A 114 5.69 2.75 39.50
N GLU A 115 6.87 2.68 38.88
CA GLU A 115 7.61 1.44 38.60
C GLU A 115 8.69 1.12 39.64
N ALA A 116 8.75 1.85 40.76
CA ALA A 116 9.81 1.70 41.77
C ALA A 116 9.97 0.25 42.27
N ASP A 117 8.86 -0.49 42.40
CA ASP A 117 8.85 -1.88 42.84
C ASP A 117 9.68 -2.81 41.94
N ASN A 118 9.80 -2.50 40.64
CA ASN A 118 10.61 -3.25 39.69
C ASN A 118 12.12 -3.16 40.00
N PHE A 119 12.53 -2.19 40.83
CA PHE A 119 13.92 -1.92 41.15
C PHE A 119 14.34 -2.41 42.55
N GLU A 120 13.42 -2.96 43.36
CA GLU A 120 13.69 -3.37 44.75
C GLU A 120 14.82 -4.40 44.89
N GLN A 121 14.85 -5.41 44.01
CA GLN A 121 15.92 -6.42 44.01
C GLN A 121 17.32 -5.81 43.77
N TRP A 122 17.38 -4.67 43.06
CA TRP A 122 18.63 -3.98 42.75
C TRP A 122 19.10 -3.11 43.93
N LYS A 123 18.19 -2.62 44.78
CA LYS A 123 18.54 -1.90 46.02
C LYS A 123 19.38 -2.75 46.95
N GLN A 124 19.14 -4.06 47.00
CA GLN A 124 19.93 -5.01 47.78
C GLN A 124 21.39 -5.14 47.31
N ARG A 125 21.70 -4.66 46.09
CA ARG A 125 23.03 -4.70 45.48
C ARG A 125 23.75 -3.35 45.53
N LYS A 126 23.22 -2.38 46.26
CA LYS A 126 23.80 -1.04 46.39
C LYS A 126 25.26 -1.09 46.83
N GLY A 127 26.12 -0.34 46.14
CA GLY A 127 27.57 -0.31 46.41
C GLY A 127 28.38 -1.45 45.80
N ASP A 128 27.76 -2.39 45.07
CA ASP A 128 28.47 -3.42 44.29
C ASP A 128 29.18 -2.79 43.08
N THR A 129 30.47 -2.46 43.26
CA THR A 129 31.28 -1.75 42.26
C THR A 129 31.52 -2.56 40.99
N ALA A 130 31.61 -3.89 41.10
CA ALA A 130 31.79 -4.76 39.95
C ALA A 130 30.52 -4.79 39.08
N LEU A 131 29.35 -4.96 39.72
CA LEU A 131 28.06 -4.92 39.04
C LEU A 131 27.79 -3.55 38.42
N GLN A 132 28.08 -2.47 39.15
CA GLN A 132 27.94 -1.10 38.65
C GLN A 132 28.77 -0.87 37.38
N LYS A 133 30.03 -1.36 37.34
CA LYS A 133 30.88 -1.27 36.14
C LYS A 133 30.29 -2.03 34.95
N GLN A 134 29.72 -3.22 35.19
CA GLN A 134 29.06 -4.01 34.13
C GLN A 134 27.83 -3.29 33.57
N ILE A 135 26.98 -2.75 34.43
CA ILE A 135 25.76 -2.05 34.01
C ILE A 135 26.09 -0.76 33.28
N LYS A 136 27.10 -0.01 33.73
CA LYS A 136 27.60 1.16 33.01
C LYS A 136 28.03 0.79 31.59
N ALA A 137 28.80 -0.27 31.42
CA ALA A 137 29.22 -0.74 30.10
C ALA A 137 28.03 -1.18 29.22
N LEU A 138 26.99 -1.79 29.82
CA LEU A 138 25.75 -2.12 29.11
C LEU A 138 24.97 -0.88 28.68
N ALA A 139 24.87 0.13 29.55
CA ALA A 139 24.20 1.40 29.25
C ALA A 139 24.90 2.15 28.11
N GLU A 140 26.24 2.18 28.12
CA GLU A 140 27.05 2.79 27.06
C GLU A 140 26.81 2.08 25.71
N LYS A 141 26.85 0.74 25.69
CA LYS A 141 26.55 -0.05 24.48
C LYS A 141 25.11 0.13 24.00
N ALA A 142 24.13 0.15 24.90
CA ALA A 142 22.73 0.34 24.54
C ALA A 142 22.49 1.73 23.93
N LEU A 143 23.14 2.76 24.47
CA LEU A 143 23.09 4.10 23.90
C LEU A 143 23.79 4.18 22.53
N GLU A 144 24.93 3.51 22.38
CA GLU A 144 25.64 3.42 21.10
C GLU A 144 24.75 2.78 20.03
N ILE A 145 24.12 1.64 20.33
CA ILE A 145 23.18 0.96 19.42
C ILE A 145 22.00 1.88 19.08
N LYS A 146 21.41 2.55 20.07
CA LYS A 146 20.31 3.50 19.83
C LYS A 146 20.75 4.59 18.86
N THR A 147 21.91 5.20 19.12
CA THR A 147 22.43 6.29 18.28
C THR A 147 22.75 5.81 16.87
N SER A 148 23.34 4.61 16.72
CA SER A 148 23.70 4.06 15.41
C SER A 148 22.51 3.60 14.59
N THR A 149 21.33 3.43 15.20
CA THR A 149 20.11 2.93 14.54
C THR A 149 19.03 4.00 14.35
N ASP A 150 19.27 5.26 14.75
CA ASP A 150 18.28 6.35 14.62
C ASP A 150 17.78 6.52 13.15
N ALA A 151 18.66 6.31 12.17
CA ALA A 151 18.30 6.34 10.75
C ALA A 151 17.38 5.17 10.35
N ASP A 152 17.65 3.96 10.84
CA ASP A 152 16.84 2.77 10.58
C ASP A 152 15.46 2.91 11.23
N VAL A 153 15.40 3.35 12.50
CA VAL A 153 14.15 3.64 13.21
C VAL A 153 13.33 4.70 12.47
N SER A 154 13.98 5.76 11.99
CA SER A 154 13.32 6.80 11.17
C SER A 154 12.79 6.25 9.84
N ALA A 155 13.47 5.25 9.25
CA ALA A 155 13.04 4.59 8.03
C ALA A 155 11.85 3.64 8.24
N LEU A 156 11.65 3.13 9.47
CA LEU A 156 10.50 2.31 9.85
C LEU A 156 9.19 3.10 10.03
N ASN A 157 9.23 4.44 9.95
CA ASN A 157 8.02 5.26 10.04
C ASN A 157 7.00 4.83 8.95
N PRO A 158 5.79 4.37 9.35
CA PRO A 158 4.78 3.86 8.43
C PRO A 158 4.16 4.93 7.53
N GLU A 159 4.36 6.22 7.80
CA GLU A 159 3.80 7.33 7.01
C GLU A 159 4.25 7.28 5.55
N LYS A 160 5.53 7.01 5.29
CA LYS A 160 6.05 6.91 3.91
C LYS A 160 5.42 5.75 3.16
N THR A 161 5.25 4.61 3.82
CA THR A 161 4.58 3.44 3.24
C THR A 161 3.11 3.73 3.00
N THR A 162 2.43 4.34 3.97
CA THR A 162 1.02 4.74 3.85
C THR A 162 0.80 5.71 2.69
N ALA A 163 1.68 6.71 2.51
CA ALA A 163 1.62 7.65 1.40
C ALA A 163 1.74 6.95 0.05
N LYS A 164 2.64 5.95 -0.08
CA LYS A 164 2.77 5.15 -1.31
C LYS A 164 1.56 4.27 -1.59
N LEU A 165 1.00 3.63 -0.56
CA LEU A 165 -0.21 2.80 -0.69
C LEU A 165 -1.42 3.66 -1.08
N ASN A 166 -1.58 4.83 -0.46
CA ASN A 166 -2.59 5.82 -0.84
C ASN A 166 -2.38 6.29 -2.29
N LYS A 167 -1.14 6.54 -2.71
CA LYS A 167 -0.83 6.95 -4.08
C LYS A 167 -1.23 5.87 -5.08
N ALA A 168 -0.96 4.60 -4.79
CA ALA A 168 -1.42 3.50 -5.62
C ALA A 168 -2.96 3.38 -5.65
N LEU A 169 -3.63 3.54 -4.51
CA LEU A 169 -5.07 3.37 -4.40
C LEU A 169 -5.88 4.53 -5.01
N TYR A 170 -5.51 5.77 -4.65
CA TYR A 170 -6.23 7.01 -4.96
C TYR A 170 -5.59 7.85 -6.07
N GLY A 171 -4.31 7.61 -6.39
CA GLY A 171 -3.50 8.45 -7.28
C GLY A 171 -2.82 9.63 -6.58
N THR A 172 -2.98 9.77 -5.27
CA THR A 172 -2.42 10.84 -4.42
C THR A 172 -1.98 10.29 -3.07
N GLU A 173 -1.00 10.92 -2.42
CA GLU A 173 -0.43 10.47 -1.13
C GLU A 173 -1.42 10.46 0.04
N ALA A 174 -2.52 11.20 -0.09
CA ALA A 174 -3.65 11.18 0.83
C ALA A 174 -4.97 11.08 0.04
N ARG A 175 -6.03 10.62 0.69
CA ARG A 175 -7.40 10.66 0.14
C ARG A 175 -7.80 12.12 -0.04
N THR A 176 -8.21 12.48 -1.26
CA THR A 176 -8.73 13.81 -1.62
C THR A 176 -10.21 13.70 -2.03
N ASP A 177 -10.89 14.83 -2.22
CA ASP A 177 -12.28 14.86 -2.72
C ASP A 177 -12.43 14.26 -4.13
N ASP A 178 -11.32 14.18 -4.87
CA ASP A 178 -11.26 13.62 -6.22
C ASP A 178 -10.94 12.11 -6.23
N ALA A 179 -10.67 11.50 -5.07
CA ALA A 179 -10.19 10.13 -4.96
C ALA A 179 -11.12 9.09 -5.62
N PHE A 180 -12.42 9.38 -5.67
CA PHE A 180 -13.44 8.52 -6.28
C PHE A 180 -14.05 9.11 -7.55
N LYS A 181 -13.49 10.20 -8.09
CA LYS A 181 -13.95 10.73 -9.37
C LYS A 181 -13.33 9.94 -10.51
N PHE A 182 -14.16 9.41 -11.39
CA PHE A 182 -13.70 8.79 -12.62
C PHE A 182 -13.33 9.86 -13.66
N GLY A 183 -12.11 10.40 -13.53
CA GLY A 183 -11.66 11.56 -14.28
C GLY A 183 -12.25 12.87 -13.74
N THR A 184 -11.58 13.99 -14.02
CA THR A 184 -11.96 15.34 -13.54
C THR A 184 -12.21 16.33 -14.67
N ALA A 185 -11.86 15.98 -15.90
CA ALA A 185 -12.14 16.79 -17.07
C ALA A 185 -13.55 16.49 -17.61
N SER A 186 -14.29 17.53 -17.99
CA SER A 186 -15.65 17.43 -18.56
C SER A 186 -15.70 16.64 -19.88
N GLU A 187 -14.61 16.63 -20.67
CA GLU A 187 -14.53 15.90 -21.94
C GLU A 187 -13.97 14.48 -21.81
N ALA A 188 -13.73 14.01 -20.58
CA ALA A 188 -13.24 12.66 -20.37
C ALA A 188 -14.34 11.64 -20.68
N SER A 189 -13.94 10.53 -21.28
CA SER A 189 -14.81 9.39 -21.59
C SER A 189 -14.12 8.12 -21.14
N PHE A 190 -14.87 7.01 -21.01
CA PHE A 190 -14.27 5.71 -20.72
C PHE A 190 -13.14 5.38 -21.71
N ALA A 191 -13.31 5.58 -23.01
CA ALA A 191 -12.25 5.29 -23.98
C ALA A 191 -10.98 6.13 -23.75
N LYS A 192 -11.13 7.44 -23.49
CA LYS A 192 -9.99 8.31 -23.16
C LYS A 192 -9.33 7.90 -21.84
N LEU A 193 -10.14 7.53 -20.85
CA LEU A 193 -9.66 7.22 -19.50
C LEU A 193 -9.04 5.82 -19.42
N CYS A 194 -9.69 4.80 -19.96
CA CYS A 194 -9.31 3.41 -19.85
C CYS A 194 -8.39 2.92 -20.96
N SER A 195 -8.29 3.66 -22.08
CA SER A 195 -7.41 3.29 -23.21
C SER A 195 -6.56 4.42 -23.80
N GLN A 196 -6.64 5.64 -23.25
CA GLN A 196 -5.91 6.81 -23.76
C GLN A 196 -6.14 7.10 -25.25
N THR A 197 -7.35 6.83 -25.75
CA THR A 197 -7.73 7.17 -27.12
C THR A 197 -7.94 8.69 -27.23
N GLY A 198 -6.90 9.45 -27.60
CA GLY A 198 -6.97 10.92 -27.78
C GLY A 198 -5.81 11.69 -27.10
N SER A 199 -5.92 13.01 -27.00
CA SER A 199 -4.95 13.84 -26.26
C SER A 199 -4.94 13.43 -24.79
N SER A 200 -3.76 13.06 -24.29
CA SER A 200 -3.55 12.49 -22.95
C SER A 200 -4.18 13.34 -21.86
N GLY A 201 -5.28 12.86 -21.27
CA GLY A 201 -5.81 13.41 -20.03
C GLY A 201 -4.81 13.21 -18.88
N SER A 202 -4.86 14.08 -17.87
CA SER A 202 -3.93 14.15 -16.72
C SER A 202 -3.92 12.94 -15.78
N ARG A 203 -4.65 11.87 -16.10
CA ARG A 203 -4.78 10.65 -15.29
C ARG A 203 -4.95 9.46 -16.24
N PRO A 204 -3.88 8.79 -16.69
CA PRO A 204 -3.97 7.64 -17.60
C PRO A 204 -4.36 6.34 -16.87
N PRO A 205 -4.61 5.23 -17.59
CA PRO A 205 -4.61 3.88 -17.02
C PRO A 205 -3.39 3.64 -16.11
N GLY A 206 -3.61 3.02 -14.96
CA GLY A 206 -2.58 2.86 -13.92
C GLY A 206 -2.34 4.09 -13.05
N TYR A 207 -3.08 5.19 -13.23
CA TYR A 207 -3.02 6.34 -12.32
C TYR A 207 -3.45 5.99 -10.89
N SER A 208 -4.46 5.13 -10.76
CA SER A 208 -4.91 4.61 -9.47
C SER A 208 -5.66 3.29 -9.61
N LEU A 209 -5.57 2.42 -8.61
CA LEU A 209 -6.23 1.11 -8.62
C LEU A 209 -7.75 1.21 -8.62
N ILE A 210 -8.33 2.22 -7.95
CA ILE A 210 -9.77 2.49 -7.99
C ILE A 210 -10.24 2.75 -9.43
N ARG A 211 -9.47 3.54 -10.17
CA ARG A 211 -9.82 3.90 -11.54
C ARG A 211 -9.69 2.73 -12.50
N ASP A 212 -8.63 1.94 -12.34
CA ASP A 212 -8.46 0.71 -13.10
C ASP A 212 -9.62 -0.27 -12.80
N ALA A 213 -10.06 -0.38 -11.54
CA ALA A 213 -11.23 -1.18 -11.19
C ALA A 213 -12.51 -0.66 -11.86
N PHE A 214 -12.71 0.67 -11.90
CA PHE A 214 -13.84 1.24 -12.65
C PHE A 214 -13.79 0.94 -14.14
N CYS A 215 -12.62 1.03 -14.78
CA CYS A 215 -12.45 0.68 -16.19
C CYS A 215 -12.81 -0.78 -16.49
N LEU A 216 -12.46 -1.69 -15.57
CA LEU A 216 -12.67 -3.11 -15.75
C LEU A 216 -14.08 -3.58 -15.38
N CYS A 217 -14.76 -2.86 -14.47
CA CYS A 217 -16.00 -3.32 -13.86
C CYS A 217 -17.20 -2.45 -14.19
N ALA A 218 -17.07 -1.13 -14.06
CA ALA A 218 -18.17 -0.19 -14.24
C ALA A 218 -18.57 -0.06 -15.72
N HIS A 219 -19.78 0.42 -15.97
CA HIS A 219 -20.30 0.67 -17.31
C HIS A 219 -20.67 2.15 -17.49
N SER A 220 -20.69 2.61 -18.74
CA SER A 220 -20.94 4.01 -19.12
C SER A 220 -22.39 4.30 -19.50
N GLY A 221 -23.27 3.28 -19.50
CA GLY A 221 -24.67 3.35 -19.94
C GLY A 221 -24.99 2.42 -21.11
N GLY A 222 -26.26 2.37 -21.53
CA GLY A 222 -26.76 1.51 -22.61
C GLY A 222 -27.58 0.30 -22.11
N SER A 223 -28.37 -0.31 -23.01
CA SER A 223 -29.11 -1.55 -22.73
C SER A 223 -28.13 -2.72 -22.72
N GLU A 224 -27.76 -3.21 -21.54
CA GLU A 224 -26.84 -4.35 -21.39
C GLU A 224 -27.49 -5.47 -20.58
N GLY A 225 -27.21 -6.73 -20.95
CA GLY A 225 -27.67 -7.90 -20.21
C GLY A 225 -27.01 -8.11 -18.84
N ALA A 226 -25.93 -7.38 -18.53
CA ALA A 226 -25.15 -7.58 -17.30
C ALA A 226 -24.57 -6.28 -16.69
N ALA A 227 -25.16 -5.12 -16.95
CA ALA A 227 -24.77 -3.78 -16.48
C ALA A 227 -23.90 -3.79 -15.20
N GLY A 228 -22.60 -3.52 -15.31
CA GLY A 228 -21.67 -3.46 -14.15
C GLY A 228 -21.27 -4.81 -13.49
N LYS A 229 -21.89 -5.94 -13.84
CA LYS A 229 -21.61 -7.28 -13.27
C LYS A 229 -20.45 -8.02 -13.94
N ALA A 230 -19.74 -7.37 -14.85
CA ALA A 230 -18.66 -8.00 -15.61
C ALA A 230 -17.52 -8.51 -14.71
N CYS A 231 -17.23 -7.86 -13.59
CA CYS A 231 -16.21 -8.33 -12.66
C CYS A 231 -16.74 -9.39 -11.68
N CYS A 232 -17.95 -9.21 -11.16
CA CYS A 232 -18.62 -10.20 -10.32
C CYS A 232 -20.09 -9.83 -10.11
N GLY A 233 -20.93 -10.78 -9.67
CA GLY A 233 -22.34 -10.52 -9.38
C GLY A 233 -22.56 -9.51 -8.24
N GLU A 234 -21.65 -9.48 -7.26
CA GLU A 234 -21.70 -8.60 -6.08
C GLU A 234 -20.96 -7.26 -6.29
N CYS A 235 -20.39 -7.03 -7.47
CA CYS A 235 -19.53 -5.87 -7.78
C CYS A 235 -20.34 -4.59 -8.09
N THR A 236 -21.65 -4.64 -7.90
CA THR A 236 -22.60 -3.59 -8.31
C THR A 236 -23.23 -2.91 -7.10
N LYS A 237 -23.69 -1.68 -7.29
CA LYS A 237 -24.32 -0.90 -6.23
C LYS A 237 -25.67 -1.54 -5.84
N THR A 238 -25.97 -1.57 -4.55
CA THR A 238 -27.18 -2.22 -3.96
C THR A 238 -28.51 -1.67 -4.49
N ALA A 239 -28.53 -0.46 -5.06
CA ALA A 239 -29.73 0.19 -5.62
C ALA A 239 -29.87 0.04 -7.15
N GLY A 240 -29.05 -0.82 -7.77
CA GLY A 240 -29.07 -1.07 -9.21
C GLY A 240 -27.81 -0.59 -9.93
N ASP A 241 -27.65 -1.14 -11.13
CA ASP A 241 -26.51 -0.97 -12.04
C ASP A 241 -26.55 0.41 -12.72
N ALA A 242 -26.39 1.48 -11.94
CA ALA A 242 -26.33 2.83 -12.48
C ALA A 242 -25.05 3.02 -13.31
N PRO A 243 -25.12 3.75 -14.44
CA PRO A 243 -23.93 4.08 -15.20
C PRO A 243 -23.02 5.00 -14.40
N LEU A 244 -21.73 4.70 -14.46
CA LEU A 244 -20.74 5.52 -13.81
C LEU A 244 -20.55 6.81 -14.60
N THR A 245 -20.74 7.94 -13.90
CA THR A 245 -20.66 9.29 -14.50
C THR A 245 -19.27 9.89 -14.27
N VAL A 246 -18.67 10.38 -15.34
CA VAL A 246 -17.36 11.07 -15.31
C VAL A 246 -17.44 12.34 -14.47
N ASN A 247 -16.36 12.70 -13.77
CA ASN A 247 -16.26 13.91 -12.95
C ASN A 247 -17.31 14.00 -11.82
N THR A 248 -17.90 12.88 -11.44
CA THR A 248 -18.79 12.75 -10.27
C THR A 248 -18.11 11.87 -9.23
N ALA A 249 -18.22 12.22 -7.95
CA ALA A 249 -17.73 11.37 -6.88
C ALA A 249 -18.61 10.11 -6.78
N VAL A 250 -18.03 8.96 -7.09
CA VAL A 250 -18.75 7.67 -7.18
C VAL A 250 -18.21 6.64 -6.18
N GLU A 251 -18.06 7.05 -4.91
CA GLU A 251 -17.61 6.16 -3.83
C GLU A 251 -18.59 4.99 -3.61
N ASP A 252 -19.87 5.19 -3.93
CA ASP A 252 -20.91 4.17 -3.93
C ASP A 252 -20.70 3.06 -4.98
N HIS A 253 -19.99 3.35 -6.08
CA HIS A 253 -19.55 2.36 -7.06
C HIS A 253 -18.29 1.65 -6.59
N TRP A 254 -17.43 2.31 -5.81
CA TRP A 254 -16.20 1.72 -5.28
C TRP A 254 -16.46 0.71 -4.16
N LYS A 255 -17.34 1.03 -3.21
CA LYS A 255 -17.61 0.19 -2.03
C LYS A 255 -17.90 -1.29 -2.35
N PRO A 256 -18.79 -1.65 -3.30
CA PRO A 256 -19.03 -3.06 -3.64
C PRO A 256 -17.81 -3.73 -4.29
N LEU A 257 -17.01 -3.00 -5.08
CA LEU A 257 -15.77 -3.52 -5.66
C LEU A 257 -14.74 -3.84 -4.57
N GLN A 258 -14.56 -2.91 -3.62
CA GLN A 258 -13.68 -3.14 -2.48
C GLN A 258 -14.12 -4.37 -1.67
N GLN A 259 -15.42 -4.48 -1.38
CA GLN A 259 -15.98 -5.64 -0.67
C GLN A 259 -15.75 -6.95 -1.43
N ALA A 260 -15.97 -6.97 -2.75
CA ALA A 260 -15.66 -8.13 -3.58
C ALA A 260 -14.17 -8.49 -3.51
N CYS A 261 -13.27 -7.50 -3.54
CA CYS A 261 -11.84 -7.76 -3.43
C CYS A 261 -11.44 -8.43 -2.12
N THR A 262 -12.07 -8.10 -0.98
CA THR A 262 -11.79 -8.80 0.29
C THR A 262 -12.16 -10.29 0.27
N LYS A 263 -13.08 -10.69 -0.61
CA LYS A 263 -13.48 -12.10 -0.80
C LYS A 263 -12.64 -12.81 -1.86
N LEU A 264 -12.21 -12.10 -2.90
CA LEU A 264 -11.49 -12.66 -4.04
C LEU A 264 -10.00 -12.85 -3.80
N ALA A 265 -9.41 -12.01 -2.96
CA ALA A 265 -8.03 -12.14 -2.53
C ALA A 265 -7.97 -11.88 -1.01
N PRO A 266 -7.27 -12.70 -0.22
CA PRO A 266 -7.03 -12.36 1.18
C PRO A 266 -6.20 -11.09 1.25
N GLN A 267 -6.40 -10.29 2.29
CA GLN A 267 -5.56 -9.13 2.56
C GLN A 267 -4.22 -9.64 3.11
N PRO A 268 -3.11 -9.52 2.36
CA PRO A 268 -1.83 -10.04 2.82
C PRO A 268 -1.20 -9.05 3.81
N GLU A 269 -0.20 -9.55 4.55
CA GLU A 269 0.83 -8.69 5.11
C GLU A 269 1.50 -7.87 3.98
N LEU A 270 2.30 -6.86 4.33
CA LEU A 270 3.01 -6.01 3.36
C LEU A 270 4.51 -6.39 3.18
N PRO A 271 4.91 -7.66 2.96
CA PRO A 271 6.29 -7.94 2.62
C PRO A 271 6.56 -7.57 1.15
N THR A 272 7.80 -7.22 0.85
CA THR A 272 8.26 -6.91 -0.53
C THR A 272 7.89 -8.00 -1.53
N ALA A 273 7.91 -9.26 -1.11
CA ALA A 273 7.54 -10.40 -1.95
C ALA A 273 6.06 -10.37 -2.38
N ALA A 274 5.14 -9.93 -1.52
CA ALA A 274 3.72 -9.85 -1.87
C ALA A 274 3.46 -8.76 -2.91
N VAL A 275 4.12 -7.60 -2.78
CA VAL A 275 4.05 -6.52 -3.78
C VAL A 275 4.60 -6.96 -5.13
N ALA A 276 5.76 -7.62 -5.14
CA ALA A 276 6.38 -8.14 -6.36
C ALA A 276 5.54 -9.24 -7.03
N ALA A 277 4.95 -10.14 -6.23
CA ALA A 277 4.07 -11.19 -6.72
C ALA A 277 2.82 -10.59 -7.38
N ALA A 278 2.15 -9.63 -6.73
CA ALA A 278 0.97 -8.97 -7.30
C ALA A 278 1.30 -8.27 -8.63
N ALA A 279 2.42 -7.53 -8.70
CA ALA A 279 2.89 -6.89 -9.94
C ALA A 279 3.17 -7.90 -11.06
N THR A 280 3.78 -9.04 -10.71
CA THR A 280 4.07 -10.12 -11.67
C THR A 280 2.79 -10.75 -12.18
N THR A 281 1.83 -11.04 -11.30
CA THR A 281 0.53 -11.61 -11.67
C THR A 281 -0.25 -10.67 -12.58
N LEU A 282 -0.28 -9.37 -12.28
CA LEU A 282 -0.92 -8.39 -13.18
C LEU A 282 -0.23 -8.37 -14.54
N SER A 283 1.09 -8.29 -14.58
CA SER A 283 1.87 -8.30 -15.83
C SER A 283 1.56 -9.54 -16.67
N ALA A 284 1.45 -10.71 -16.05
CA ALA A 284 1.16 -11.97 -16.74
C ALA A 284 -0.28 -12.06 -17.28
N GLN A 285 -1.22 -11.28 -16.75
CA GLN A 285 -2.59 -11.19 -17.27
C GLN A 285 -2.74 -10.19 -18.42
N LEU A 286 -1.71 -9.40 -18.70
CA LEU A 286 -1.76 -8.46 -19.81
C LEU A 286 -1.72 -9.22 -21.13
N THR A 287 -2.73 -8.94 -21.95
CA THR A 287 -2.79 -9.46 -23.31
C THR A 287 -2.06 -8.51 -24.25
N HIS A 288 -1.31 -9.08 -25.20
CA HIS A 288 -0.55 -8.35 -26.20
C HIS A 288 -1.19 -8.53 -27.57
N LYS A 289 -0.96 -7.55 -28.46
CA LYS A 289 -1.49 -7.63 -29.82
C LYS A 289 -0.90 -8.87 -30.51
N THR A 290 -1.74 -9.62 -31.20
CA THR A 290 -1.29 -10.66 -32.13
C THR A 290 -1.15 -10.06 -33.53
N ARG A 291 -0.49 -10.77 -34.46
CA ARG A 291 -0.32 -10.32 -35.86
C ARG A 291 -1.66 -10.00 -36.58
N THR A 292 -2.80 -10.47 -36.07
CA THR A 292 -4.15 -10.23 -36.62
C THR A 292 -4.95 -9.17 -35.87
N GLN A 293 -4.43 -8.60 -34.77
CA GLN A 293 -5.06 -7.54 -33.98
C GLN A 293 -4.17 -6.29 -33.97
N ASN A 294 -4.69 -5.14 -34.37
CA ASN A 294 -3.81 -4.05 -34.79
C ASN A 294 -3.62 -2.92 -33.76
N ASN A 295 -4.38 -2.87 -32.66
CA ASN A 295 -4.66 -1.56 -32.06
C ASN A 295 -4.06 -1.32 -30.66
N HIS A 296 -3.93 -2.33 -29.79
CA HIS A 296 -3.47 -2.12 -28.41
C HIS A 296 -2.60 -3.26 -27.88
N ASP A 297 -1.49 -2.91 -27.21
CA ASP A 297 -0.68 -3.80 -26.38
C ASP A 297 -0.98 -3.56 -24.90
N ASN A 298 -0.67 -4.54 -24.04
CA ASN A 298 -0.81 -4.46 -22.58
C ASN A 298 -2.26 -4.23 -22.12
N VAL A 299 -3.18 -5.05 -22.63
CA VAL A 299 -4.61 -4.93 -22.34
C VAL A 299 -5.01 -5.89 -21.22
N LEU A 300 -5.61 -5.37 -20.15
CA LEU A 300 -6.21 -6.15 -19.08
C LEU A 300 -7.73 -6.31 -19.33
N ARG A 301 -8.16 -7.53 -19.64
CA ARG A 301 -9.56 -7.93 -19.91
C ARG A 301 -9.68 -9.43 -20.14
N LYS A 302 -10.90 -9.92 -20.35
CA LYS A 302 -11.15 -11.18 -21.07
C LYS A 302 -10.84 -11.06 -22.57
N THR A 303 -10.21 -12.09 -23.12
CA THR A 303 -9.68 -12.16 -24.51
C THR A 303 -10.75 -12.30 -25.58
N GLU A 304 -11.40 -11.22 -26.06
CA GLU A 304 -12.28 -11.27 -27.25
C GLU A 304 -12.30 -9.94 -28.05
N GLY A 305 -12.31 -9.99 -29.39
CA GLY A 305 -12.49 -8.80 -30.25
C GLY A 305 -11.25 -7.93 -30.51
N SER A 306 -11.35 -6.99 -31.46
CA SER A 306 -10.23 -6.16 -31.95
C SER A 306 -9.96 -4.90 -31.12
N SER A 307 -10.92 -4.47 -30.29
CA SER A 307 -10.86 -3.26 -29.45
C SER A 307 -10.39 -1.99 -30.18
N SER A 308 -10.66 -1.87 -31.49
CA SER A 308 -10.29 -0.70 -32.30
C SER A 308 -10.85 0.64 -31.79
N GLY A 309 -12.01 0.62 -31.16
CA GLY A 309 -12.67 1.75 -30.51
C GLY A 309 -12.29 1.97 -29.04
N GLY A 310 -11.38 1.16 -28.49
CA GLY A 310 -10.88 1.29 -27.12
C GLY A 310 -11.81 0.75 -26.03
N CYS A 311 -11.47 1.08 -24.78
CA CYS A 311 -12.17 0.62 -23.59
C CYS A 311 -13.31 1.57 -23.20
N THR A 312 -14.50 1.36 -23.73
CA THR A 312 -15.67 2.25 -23.57
C THR A 312 -16.56 1.90 -22.38
N GLY A 313 -16.24 0.83 -21.65
CA GLY A 313 -17.04 0.33 -20.52
C GLY A 313 -18.07 -0.72 -20.91
N ASN A 314 -18.16 -1.08 -22.20
CA ASN A 314 -18.94 -2.20 -22.74
C ASN A 314 -18.36 -2.70 -24.09
N ASN A 315 -18.61 -3.96 -24.43
CA ASN A 315 -18.46 -4.48 -25.79
C ASN A 315 -19.60 -4.00 -26.71
N ASP A 316 -19.30 -3.78 -27.98
CA ASP A 316 -20.29 -3.61 -29.04
C ASP A 316 -20.45 -4.92 -29.83
N SER A 317 -21.50 -5.02 -30.65
CA SER A 317 -21.78 -6.19 -31.51
C SER A 317 -20.68 -6.50 -32.53
N GLY A 318 -19.80 -5.53 -32.82
CA GLY A 318 -18.64 -5.70 -33.69
C GLY A 318 -17.36 -6.13 -32.96
N GLY A 319 -17.34 -6.16 -31.62
CA GLY A 319 -16.13 -6.41 -30.83
C GLY A 319 -15.04 -5.33 -31.04
N ASN A 320 -15.43 -4.14 -31.46
CA ASN A 320 -14.59 -2.96 -31.63
C ASN A 320 -14.37 -2.22 -30.32
N THR A 321 -15.29 -2.29 -29.36
CA THR A 321 -15.12 -1.67 -28.04
C THR A 321 -15.04 -2.72 -26.95
N GLY A 322 -14.59 -2.31 -25.76
CA GLY A 322 -14.48 -3.25 -24.65
C GLY A 322 -14.66 -2.66 -23.26
N LYS A 323 -14.90 -3.56 -22.30
CA LYS A 323 -14.70 -3.30 -20.88
C LYS A 323 -13.32 -3.81 -20.48
N CYS A 324 -12.36 -2.90 -20.41
CA CYS A 324 -10.94 -3.24 -20.36
C CYS A 324 -10.10 -2.07 -19.84
N ILE A 325 -8.81 -2.32 -19.66
CA ILE A 325 -7.78 -1.30 -19.41
C ILE A 325 -6.67 -1.50 -20.45
N VAL A 326 -6.17 -0.43 -21.06
CA VAL A 326 -4.98 -0.46 -21.93
C VAL A 326 -3.86 0.34 -21.29
N TYR A 327 -2.80 -0.33 -20.85
CA TYR A 327 -1.57 0.32 -20.41
C TYR A 327 -0.71 0.62 -21.63
N LYS A 328 -0.92 1.75 -22.31
CA LYS A 328 -0.27 2.07 -23.61
C LYS A 328 1.25 1.85 -23.63
N HIS A 329 1.93 2.09 -22.51
CA HIS A 329 3.38 1.92 -22.36
C HIS A 329 3.78 0.69 -21.53
N GLY A 330 2.82 -0.12 -21.10
CA GLY A 330 3.00 -1.22 -20.14
C GLY A 330 3.07 -0.73 -18.70
N LEU A 331 3.41 -1.64 -17.79
CA LEU A 331 3.56 -1.36 -16.35
C LEU A 331 5.00 -0.88 -16.06
N GLN A 332 5.39 0.25 -16.64
CA GLN A 332 6.73 0.81 -16.42
C GLN A 332 6.83 1.42 -15.01
N THR A 333 7.97 1.20 -14.34
CA THR A 333 8.26 1.76 -13.00
C THR A 333 9.27 2.90 -13.05
N THR A 334 9.84 3.18 -14.22
CA THR A 334 10.84 4.23 -14.45
C THR A 334 10.59 4.95 -15.77
N GLY A 335 11.14 6.15 -15.91
CA GLY A 335 11.01 6.97 -17.11
C GLY A 335 9.71 7.79 -17.18
N THR A 336 9.51 8.50 -18.29
CA THR A 336 8.38 9.45 -18.47
C THR A 336 7.02 8.80 -18.58
N ASN A 337 6.97 7.48 -18.82
CA ASN A 337 5.73 6.70 -18.90
C ASN A 337 5.54 5.77 -17.68
N SER A 338 6.30 5.98 -16.60
CA SER A 338 6.13 5.20 -15.39
C SER A 338 4.73 5.38 -14.82
N LEU A 339 4.13 4.30 -14.33
CA LEU A 339 2.93 4.39 -13.52
C LEU A 339 3.28 5.05 -12.17
N PRO A 340 2.43 5.96 -11.66
CA PRO A 340 2.71 6.77 -10.47
C PRO A 340 2.89 5.99 -9.17
#